data_AF-A0A662F9F4-F1
#
_entry.id   AF-A0A662F9F4-F1
#
_cell.length_a   1.000
_cell.length_b   1.000
_cell.length_c   1.000
_cell.angle_alpha   90.00
_cell.angle_beta   90.00
_cell.angle_gamma   90.00
#
_symmetry.space_group_name_H-M   'P 1'
#
loop_
_entity.id
_entity.type
_entity.pdbx_description
1 polymer ?
#
loop_
_entity_poly.entity_id
_entity_poly.type
_entity_poly.pdbx_seq_one_letter_code
_entity_poly.pdbx_strand_id
1 'polypeptide(L)'
;MEERGHEVVIITKKAKFNDKQHGLNVIRVNSFFNTSRVLDIPQTSELEKRIKEFKPDVIHGHHAFSPISLFSIAIGKKLGIKTILTNHSIQPLYDFDYLWKPSSYVLFPYREYINTADKIIAVSNAAAKFISHFTSKKIEIIGNAINVREFSPKIKTFDGKSVLFVGRFTYRKGIHILLEAFQKVKREVENAHLTLVGSGYFSSIVDLLIKTLNLSKNVSIIKDVKKEKLIEIYQNSHICFTIALRRILRYSYFRSNGFKNACNCF
;
A
#
# COMPACT_ATOMS: atom_id res chain seq x y z
N MET A 1 2.99 -17.93 -3.11
CA MET A 1 1.95 -18.97 -3.26
C MET A 1 2.36 -19.93 -4.37
N GLU A 2 2.66 -19.43 -5.56
CA GLU A 2 3.22 -20.24 -6.67
C GLU A 2 4.52 -20.96 -6.29
N GLU A 3 5.48 -20.29 -5.65
CA GLU A 3 6.71 -20.92 -5.11
C GLU A 3 6.44 -22.04 -4.09
N ARG A 4 5.24 -22.07 -3.50
CA ARG A 4 4.81 -23.11 -2.56
C ARG A 4 3.95 -24.19 -3.24
N GLY A 5 3.88 -24.19 -4.58
CA GLY A 5 3.15 -25.17 -5.38
C GLY A 5 1.66 -24.87 -5.59
N HIS A 6 1.18 -23.69 -5.23
CA HIS A 6 -0.23 -23.31 -5.48
C HIS A 6 -0.41 -22.71 -6.87
N GLU A 7 -1.44 -23.12 -7.58
CA GLU A 7 -1.90 -22.44 -8.79
C GLU A 7 -2.59 -21.12 -8.40
N VAL A 8 -2.15 -20.01 -8.99
CA VAL A 8 -2.67 -18.67 -8.67
C VAL A 8 -3.10 -17.96 -9.94
N VAL A 9 -4.28 -17.35 -9.89
CA VAL A 9 -4.78 -16.43 -10.90
C VAL A 9 -5.20 -15.13 -10.23
N ILE A 10 -4.78 -14.01 -10.80
CA ILE A 10 -5.23 -12.69 -10.39
C ILE A 10 -6.38 -12.28 -11.31
N ILE A 11 -7.58 -12.13 -10.77
CA ILE A 11 -8.71 -11.56 -11.49
C ILE A 11 -8.81 -10.08 -11.17
N THR A 12 -8.72 -9.23 -12.19
CA THR A 12 -8.78 -7.77 -12.02
C THR A 12 -9.48 -7.10 -13.20
N LYS A 13 -9.83 -5.82 -13.07
CA LYS A 13 -10.45 -5.06 -14.14
C LYS A 13 -9.50 -4.82 -15.32
N LYS A 14 -10.06 -4.53 -16.48
CA LYS A 14 -9.28 -4.03 -17.63
C LYS A 14 -8.47 -2.79 -17.25
N ALA A 15 -7.17 -2.87 -17.50
CA ALA A 15 -6.23 -1.77 -17.32
C ALA A 15 -5.12 -1.89 -18.36
N LYS A 16 -4.49 -0.76 -18.73
CA LYS A 16 -3.28 -0.76 -19.55
C LYS A 16 -2.08 -1.09 -18.67
N PHE A 17 -1.81 -2.38 -18.49
CA PHE A 17 -0.68 -2.88 -17.70
C PHE A 17 -0.08 -4.12 -18.39
N ASN A 18 1.25 -4.23 -18.41
CA ASN A 18 1.94 -5.35 -19.05
C ASN A 18 2.10 -6.52 -18.08
N ASP A 19 1.06 -7.35 -17.97
CA ASP A 19 1.02 -8.50 -17.05
C ASP A 19 2.18 -9.48 -17.28
N LYS A 20 2.48 -9.77 -18.56
CA LYS A 20 3.51 -10.75 -18.98
C LYS A 20 4.92 -10.36 -18.55
N GLN A 21 5.24 -9.06 -18.54
CA GLN A 21 6.55 -8.57 -18.10
C GLN A 21 6.83 -8.90 -16.62
N HIS A 22 5.78 -9.08 -15.82
CA HIS A 22 5.88 -9.37 -14.39
C HIS A 22 5.64 -10.85 -14.05
N GLY A 23 5.50 -11.72 -15.05
CA GLY A 23 5.23 -13.14 -14.86
C GLY A 23 3.90 -13.42 -14.16
N LEU A 24 2.95 -12.48 -14.20
CA LEU A 24 1.68 -12.61 -13.48
C LEU A 24 0.64 -13.34 -14.35
N ASN A 25 0.01 -14.36 -13.79
CA ASN A 25 -1.16 -14.99 -14.39
C ASN A 25 -2.42 -14.16 -14.08
N VAL A 26 -2.84 -13.33 -15.05
CA VAL A 26 -3.89 -12.33 -14.86
C VAL A 26 -5.06 -12.55 -15.81
N ILE A 27 -6.27 -12.64 -15.26
CA ILE A 27 -7.53 -12.60 -16.01
C ILE A 27 -8.15 -11.21 -15.88
N ARG A 28 -8.33 -10.54 -17.03
CA ARG A 28 -8.93 -9.20 -17.09
C ARG A 28 -10.43 -9.31 -17.37
N VAL A 29 -11.25 -8.71 -16.51
CA VAL A 29 -12.72 -8.68 -16.64
C VAL A 29 -13.21 -7.30 -17.06
N ASN A 30 -14.26 -7.22 -17.89
CA ASN A 30 -14.88 -5.97 -18.29
C ASN A 30 -15.56 -5.27 -17.10
N SER A 31 -15.77 -3.96 -17.22
CA SER A 31 -16.54 -3.18 -16.26
C SER A 31 -17.62 -2.38 -16.99
N PHE A 32 -18.77 -2.17 -16.35
CA PHE A 32 -19.89 -1.42 -16.93
C PHE A 32 -19.51 0.04 -17.25
N PHE A 33 -18.59 0.61 -16.45
CA PHE A 33 -18.02 1.93 -16.66
C PHE A 33 -16.50 1.80 -16.69
N ASN A 34 -15.88 2.15 -17.83
CA ASN A 34 -14.41 2.09 -18.00
C ASN A 34 -13.74 3.40 -17.59
N THR A 35 -14.06 3.93 -16.41
CA THR A 35 -13.51 5.22 -15.96
C THR A 35 -12.09 5.12 -15.41
N SER A 36 -11.51 3.90 -15.40
CA SER A 36 -10.21 3.59 -14.80
C SER A 36 -10.16 3.85 -13.28
N ARG A 37 -11.31 3.99 -12.60
CA ARG A 37 -11.40 4.32 -11.16
C ARG A 37 -11.59 3.09 -10.28
N VAL A 38 -11.18 3.17 -9.02
CA VAL A 38 -11.25 2.05 -8.05
C VAL A 38 -12.68 1.52 -7.83
N LEU A 39 -13.71 2.29 -8.20
CA LEU A 39 -15.12 1.98 -7.99
C LEU A 39 -15.83 1.43 -9.24
N ASP A 40 -15.11 1.11 -10.31
CA ASP A 40 -15.71 0.52 -11.51
C ASP A 40 -16.38 -0.83 -11.16
N ILE A 41 -17.65 -0.97 -11.54
CA ILE A 41 -18.44 -2.19 -11.27
C ILE A 41 -18.08 -3.24 -12.35
N PRO A 42 -17.60 -4.43 -11.96
CA PRO A 42 -17.28 -5.48 -12.92
C PRO A 42 -18.54 -6.05 -13.58
N GLN A 43 -18.39 -6.58 -14.78
CA GLN A 43 -19.41 -7.42 -15.39
C GLN A 43 -19.49 -8.75 -14.62
N THR A 44 -20.50 -8.88 -13.76
CA THR A 44 -20.62 -10.00 -12.79
C THR A 44 -20.78 -11.36 -13.48
N SER A 45 -21.45 -11.42 -14.63
CA SER A 45 -21.59 -12.66 -15.41
C SER A 45 -20.25 -13.16 -15.98
N GLU A 46 -19.42 -12.23 -16.48
CA GLU A 46 -18.07 -12.57 -16.92
C GLU A 46 -17.21 -13.00 -15.72
N LEU A 47 -17.26 -12.26 -14.61
CA LEU A 47 -16.54 -12.63 -13.39
C LEU A 47 -16.92 -14.04 -12.89
N GLU A 48 -18.22 -14.35 -12.81
CA GLU A 48 -18.70 -15.69 -12.42
C GLU A 48 -18.24 -16.77 -13.40
N LYS A 49 -18.28 -16.50 -14.72
CA LYS A 49 -17.76 -17.42 -15.73
C LYS A 49 -16.27 -17.71 -15.53
N ARG A 50 -15.45 -16.68 -15.33
CA ARG A 50 -13.99 -16.84 -15.11
C ARG A 50 -13.68 -17.62 -13.84
N ILE A 51 -14.41 -17.36 -12.75
CA ILE A 51 -14.26 -18.13 -11.50
C ILE A 51 -14.61 -19.60 -11.72
N LYS A 52 -15.69 -19.91 -12.46
CA LYS A 52 -16.09 -21.29 -12.78
C LYS A 52 -15.14 -22.00 -13.73
N GLU A 53 -14.52 -21.28 -14.66
CA GLU A 53 -13.50 -21.81 -15.57
C GLU A 53 -12.24 -22.21 -14.80
N PHE A 54 -11.78 -21.35 -13.87
CA PHE A 54 -10.58 -21.59 -13.08
C PHE A 54 -10.80 -22.62 -11.94
N LYS A 55 -12.02 -22.72 -11.41
CA LYS A 55 -12.40 -23.64 -10.32
C LYS A 55 -11.50 -23.52 -9.07
N PRO A 56 -11.36 -22.32 -8.46
CA PRO A 56 -10.50 -22.15 -7.29
C PRO A 56 -11.07 -22.82 -6.04
N ASP A 57 -10.19 -23.35 -5.19
CA ASP A 57 -10.55 -23.78 -3.83
C ASP A 57 -10.81 -22.59 -2.89
N VAL A 58 -10.13 -21.46 -3.15
CA VAL A 58 -10.17 -20.25 -2.33
C VAL A 58 -10.21 -19.00 -3.20
N ILE A 59 -11.08 -18.05 -2.84
CA ILE A 59 -11.09 -16.70 -3.41
C ILE A 59 -10.60 -15.71 -2.37
N HIS A 60 -9.59 -14.92 -2.73
CA HIS A 60 -9.02 -13.89 -1.86
C HIS A 60 -9.25 -12.48 -2.44
N GLY A 61 -10.22 -11.77 -1.87
CA GLY A 61 -10.53 -10.38 -2.22
C GLY A 61 -9.59 -9.40 -1.53
N HIS A 62 -8.89 -8.57 -2.31
CA HIS A 62 -8.07 -7.46 -1.80
C HIS A 62 -8.81 -6.13 -1.91
N HIS A 63 -8.69 -5.26 -0.90
CA HIS A 63 -9.47 -4.03 -0.75
C HIS A 63 -10.96 -4.32 -0.50
N ALA A 64 -11.32 -4.42 0.78
CA ALA A 64 -12.67 -4.76 1.26
C ALA A 64 -13.81 -3.81 0.82
N PHE A 65 -13.52 -2.73 0.11
CA PHE A 65 -14.50 -1.77 -0.41
C PHE A 65 -14.43 -1.63 -1.94
N SER A 66 -13.68 -2.52 -2.60
CA SER A 66 -13.60 -2.58 -4.06
C SER A 66 -14.74 -3.45 -4.61
N PRO A 67 -15.53 -2.98 -5.59
CA PRO A 67 -16.62 -3.75 -6.16
C PRO A 67 -16.18 -5.14 -6.65
N ILE A 68 -15.06 -5.24 -7.37
CA ILE A 68 -14.58 -6.54 -7.87
C ILE A 68 -14.29 -7.56 -6.76
N SER A 69 -13.77 -7.09 -5.63
CA SER A 69 -13.49 -7.95 -4.49
C SER A 69 -14.78 -8.40 -3.84
N LEU A 70 -15.71 -7.48 -3.59
CA LEU A 70 -17.00 -7.79 -2.98
C LEU A 70 -17.84 -8.75 -3.83
N PHE A 71 -17.92 -8.53 -5.15
CA PHE A 71 -18.62 -9.44 -6.06
C PHE A 71 -17.92 -10.79 -6.15
N SER A 72 -16.58 -10.85 -6.17
CA SER A 72 -15.84 -12.12 -6.14
C SER A 72 -16.14 -12.93 -4.89
N ILE A 73 -16.20 -12.29 -3.72
CA ILE A 73 -16.56 -12.95 -2.45
C ILE A 73 -18.01 -13.45 -2.48
N ALA A 74 -18.95 -12.62 -2.95
CA ALA A 74 -20.36 -13.02 -3.05
C ALA A 74 -20.56 -14.21 -3.99
N ILE A 75 -19.91 -14.19 -5.15
CA ILE A 75 -19.92 -15.31 -6.11
C ILE A 75 -19.28 -16.55 -5.49
N GLY A 76 -18.13 -16.40 -4.81
CA GLY A 76 -17.49 -17.50 -4.09
C GLY A 76 -18.43 -18.18 -3.11
N LYS A 77 -19.10 -17.39 -2.26
CA LYS A 77 -20.10 -17.89 -1.31
C LYS A 77 -21.27 -18.62 -2.02
N LYS A 78 -21.80 -18.05 -3.11
CA LYS A 78 -22.86 -18.68 -3.92
C LYS A 78 -22.42 -20.04 -4.49
N LEU A 79 -21.15 -20.17 -4.85
CA LEU A 79 -20.57 -21.40 -5.41
C LEU A 79 -20.02 -22.37 -4.34
N GLY A 80 -20.16 -22.05 -3.05
CA GLY A 80 -19.62 -22.89 -1.96
C GLY A 80 -18.09 -22.84 -1.82
N ILE A 81 -17.42 -21.90 -2.48
CA ILE A 81 -15.96 -21.72 -2.44
C ILE A 81 -15.57 -20.93 -1.18
N LYS A 82 -14.44 -21.26 -0.55
CA LYS A 82 -13.96 -20.53 0.63
C LYS A 82 -13.47 -19.13 0.26
N THR A 83 -13.80 -18.15 1.09
CA THR A 83 -13.58 -16.74 0.79
C THR A 83 -12.84 -15.99 1.89
N ILE A 84 -11.84 -15.22 1.50
CA ILE A 84 -11.04 -14.38 2.40
C ILE A 84 -11.09 -12.94 1.87
N LEU A 85 -11.37 -11.98 2.74
CA LEU A 85 -11.39 -10.56 2.39
C LEU A 85 -10.34 -9.78 3.20
N THR A 86 -9.43 -9.09 2.52
CA THR A 86 -8.39 -8.27 3.18
C THR A 86 -8.66 -6.78 3.02
N ASN A 87 -8.78 -6.08 4.16
CA ASN A 87 -8.89 -4.63 4.21
C ASN A 87 -7.52 -3.94 4.26
N HIS A 88 -7.28 -3.07 3.27
CA HIS A 88 -6.16 -2.14 3.20
C HIS A 88 -6.58 -0.69 3.48
N SER A 89 -7.88 -0.41 3.53
CA SER A 89 -8.43 0.94 3.61
C SER A 89 -8.40 1.48 5.04
N ILE A 90 -7.97 2.74 5.17
CA ILE A 90 -8.06 3.55 6.38
C ILE A 90 -8.61 4.90 5.96
N GLN A 91 -9.87 5.18 6.30
CA GLN A 91 -10.50 6.46 6.02
C GLN A 91 -10.11 7.53 7.06
N PRO A 92 -10.33 8.83 6.76
CA PRO A 92 -10.24 9.86 7.79
C PRO A 92 -11.14 9.56 8.98
N LEU A 93 -10.67 9.89 10.18
CA LEU A 93 -11.42 9.69 11.43
C LEU A 93 -11.89 8.25 11.61
N TYR A 94 -11.10 7.26 11.18
CA TYR A 94 -11.51 5.85 11.13
C TYR A 94 -11.90 5.26 12.49
N ASP A 95 -11.51 5.92 13.58
CA ASP A 95 -11.77 5.61 14.98
C ASP A 95 -12.96 6.41 15.55
N PHE A 96 -13.53 7.34 14.78
CA PHE A 96 -14.67 8.13 15.19
C PHE A 96 -15.98 7.38 14.95
N ASP A 97 -16.34 6.56 15.94
CA ASP A 97 -17.52 5.70 15.95
C ASP A 97 -18.82 6.44 15.56
N TYR A 98 -19.02 7.67 16.04
CA TYR A 98 -20.21 8.48 15.75
C TYR A 98 -20.38 8.84 14.28
N LEU A 99 -19.30 8.85 13.50
CA LEU A 99 -19.36 9.05 12.06
C LEU A 99 -19.53 7.72 11.33
N TRP A 100 -18.71 6.72 11.66
CA TRP A 100 -18.60 5.51 10.85
C TRP A 100 -19.66 4.46 11.16
N LYS A 101 -20.19 4.39 12.39
CA LYS A 101 -21.34 3.52 12.71
C LYS A 101 -22.58 3.89 11.89
N PRO A 102 -23.10 5.13 11.92
CA PRO A 102 -24.25 5.51 11.08
C PRO A 102 -23.93 5.40 9.59
N SER A 103 -22.74 5.84 9.16
CA SER A 103 -22.32 5.70 7.75
C SER A 103 -22.31 4.26 7.28
N SER A 104 -21.95 3.30 8.15
CA SER A 104 -21.99 1.88 7.80
C SER A 104 -23.42 1.41 7.52
N TYR A 105 -24.43 1.88 8.28
CA TYR A 105 -25.82 1.52 8.04
C TYR A 105 -26.36 2.14 6.75
N VAL A 106 -25.93 3.35 6.40
CA VAL A 106 -26.24 3.96 5.09
C VAL A 106 -25.57 3.16 3.96
N LEU A 107 -24.33 2.71 4.18
CA LEU A 107 -23.57 1.86 3.27
C LEU A 107 -23.87 0.36 3.49
N PHE A 108 -25.12 0.02 3.85
CA PHE A 108 -25.51 -1.36 4.13
C PHE A 108 -25.16 -2.38 3.03
N PRO A 109 -25.14 -2.06 1.70
CA PRO A 109 -24.72 -3.04 0.71
C PRO A 109 -23.28 -3.51 0.97
N TYR A 110 -22.38 -2.60 1.35
CA TYR A 110 -21.01 -2.96 1.72
C TYR A 110 -20.98 -3.86 2.96
N ARG A 111 -21.83 -3.59 3.96
CA ARG A 111 -21.95 -4.46 5.14
C ARG A 111 -22.35 -5.87 4.73
N GLU A 112 -23.40 -6.01 3.92
CA GLU A 112 -23.87 -7.33 3.47
C GLU A 112 -22.77 -8.09 2.73
N TYR A 113 -22.13 -7.46 1.74
CA TYR A 113 -21.06 -8.09 0.99
C TYR A 113 -19.83 -8.42 1.85
N ILE A 114 -19.39 -7.53 2.74
CA ILE A 114 -18.26 -7.82 3.65
C ILE A 114 -18.60 -9.02 4.55
N ASN A 115 -19.84 -9.08 5.06
CA ASN A 115 -20.30 -10.19 5.90
C ASN A 115 -20.52 -11.50 5.11
N THR A 116 -20.43 -11.50 3.77
CA THR A 116 -20.39 -12.75 3.01
C THR A 116 -19.06 -13.50 3.13
N ALA A 117 -17.95 -12.82 3.40
CA ALA A 117 -16.63 -13.45 3.48
C ALA A 117 -16.51 -14.45 4.65
N ASP A 118 -15.92 -15.63 4.45
CA ASP A 118 -15.69 -16.60 5.53
C ASP A 118 -14.67 -16.06 6.55
N LYS A 119 -13.64 -15.37 6.07
CA LYS A 119 -12.59 -14.75 6.89
C LYS A 119 -12.33 -13.30 6.47
N ILE A 120 -12.05 -12.47 7.47
CA ILE A 120 -11.70 -11.05 7.26
C ILE A 120 -10.33 -10.79 7.87
N ILE A 121 -9.44 -10.22 7.05
CA ILE A 121 -8.08 -9.83 7.44
C ILE A 121 -7.97 -8.31 7.36
N ALA A 122 -7.25 -7.69 8.29
CA ALA A 122 -6.85 -6.30 8.21
C ALA A 122 -5.32 -6.17 8.30
N VAL A 123 -4.75 -5.26 7.50
CA VAL A 123 -3.28 -5.09 7.44
C VAL A 123 -2.68 -4.32 8.60
N SER A 124 -3.52 -3.77 9.49
CA SER A 124 -3.09 -3.04 10.69
C SER A 124 -4.26 -2.89 11.66
N ASN A 125 -3.97 -2.52 12.91
CA ASN A 125 -4.99 -2.15 13.92
C ASN A 125 -5.93 -1.03 13.42
N ALA A 126 -5.40 -0.03 12.72
CA ALA A 126 -6.20 1.06 12.17
C ALA A 126 -7.18 0.57 11.09
N ALA A 127 -6.70 -0.30 10.18
CA ALA A 127 -7.55 -0.92 9.17
C ALA A 127 -8.59 -1.87 9.80
N ALA A 128 -8.24 -2.56 10.89
CA ALA A 128 -9.16 -3.43 11.64
C ALA A 128 -10.26 -2.61 12.32
N LYS A 129 -9.89 -1.52 13.01
CA LYS A 129 -10.86 -0.60 13.63
C LYS A 129 -11.80 0.00 12.57
N PHE A 130 -11.28 0.41 11.42
CA PHE A 130 -12.11 0.94 10.34
C PHE A 130 -13.17 -0.07 9.87
N ILE A 131 -12.74 -1.29 9.49
CA ILE A 131 -13.67 -2.29 8.95
C ILE A 131 -14.62 -2.86 10.01
N SER A 132 -14.27 -2.81 11.30
CA SER A 132 -15.16 -3.22 12.39
C SER A 132 -16.49 -2.47 12.43
N HIS A 133 -16.57 -1.28 11.82
CA HIS A 133 -17.84 -0.57 11.67
C HIS A 133 -18.80 -1.27 10.71
N PHE A 134 -18.30 -2.12 9.79
CA PHE A 134 -19.08 -2.74 8.72
C PHE A 134 -19.38 -4.23 8.95
N THR A 135 -18.74 -4.85 9.95
CA THR A 135 -18.88 -6.29 10.21
C THR A 135 -18.79 -6.60 11.70
N SER A 136 -19.57 -7.59 12.14
CA SER A 136 -19.44 -8.20 13.47
C SER A 136 -18.56 -9.44 13.48
N LYS A 137 -18.04 -9.88 12.33
CA LYS A 137 -17.17 -11.06 12.25
C LYS A 137 -15.81 -10.78 12.88
N LYS A 138 -15.16 -11.85 13.34
CA LYS A 138 -13.77 -11.80 13.82
C LYS A 138 -12.85 -11.30 12.71
N ILE A 139 -12.06 -10.27 13.03
CA ILE A 139 -11.06 -9.68 12.14
C ILE A 139 -9.67 -10.15 12.60
N GLU A 140 -8.92 -10.79 11.71
CA GLU A 140 -7.53 -11.19 11.97
C GLU A 140 -6.57 -10.13 11.45
N ILE A 141 -5.52 -9.81 12.22
CA ILE A 141 -4.56 -8.76 11.84
C ILE A 141 -3.31 -9.42 11.26
N ILE A 142 -3.12 -9.28 9.95
CA ILE A 142 -1.96 -9.80 9.24
C ILE A 142 -1.35 -8.65 8.43
N GLY A 143 -0.21 -8.14 8.90
CA GLY A 143 0.49 -7.04 8.25
C GLY A 143 1.09 -7.44 6.89
N ASN A 144 1.31 -6.46 6.02
CA ASN A 144 2.01 -6.72 4.76
C ASN A 144 3.45 -7.18 5.03
N ALA A 145 3.91 -8.14 4.23
CA ALA A 145 5.25 -8.69 4.30
C ALA A 145 6.15 -8.11 3.20
N ILE A 146 7.46 -8.15 3.45
CA ILE A 146 8.50 -7.83 2.47
C ILE A 146 9.38 -9.06 2.25
N ASN A 147 9.97 -9.20 1.06
CA ASN A 147 10.95 -10.25 0.80
C ASN A 147 12.27 -9.87 1.48
N VAL A 148 12.57 -10.51 2.60
CA VAL A 148 13.79 -10.23 3.40
C VAL A 148 15.08 -10.63 2.70
N ARG A 149 15.04 -11.58 1.75
CA ARG A 149 16.22 -11.94 0.94
C ARG A 149 16.58 -10.81 -0.03
N GLU A 150 15.55 -10.20 -0.60
CA GLU A 150 15.70 -9.07 -1.52
C GLU A 150 16.07 -7.77 -0.79
N PHE A 151 15.39 -7.47 0.32
CA PHE A 151 15.63 -6.28 1.15
C PHE A 151 16.57 -6.57 2.33
N SER A 152 17.61 -7.38 2.10
CA SER A 152 18.61 -7.66 3.13
C SER A 152 19.50 -6.43 3.35
N PRO A 153 19.67 -5.97 4.61
CA PRO A 153 20.57 -4.87 4.89
C PRO A 153 22.02 -5.30 4.72
N LYS A 154 22.86 -4.40 4.19
CA LYS A 154 24.31 -4.55 4.20
C LYS A 154 24.84 -3.89 5.47
N ILE A 155 25.81 -4.51 6.14
CA ILE A 155 26.51 -3.88 7.27
C ILE A 155 27.34 -2.71 6.71
N LYS A 156 27.14 -1.52 7.27
CA LYS A 156 27.80 -0.29 6.83
C LYS A 156 28.15 0.59 8.01
N THR A 157 29.24 1.34 7.85
CA THR A 157 29.61 2.42 8.75
C THR A 157 28.72 3.63 8.49
N PHE A 158 27.98 4.07 9.50
CA PHE A 158 27.13 5.24 9.38
C PHE A 158 27.95 6.47 8.97
N ASP A 159 27.57 7.12 7.89
CA ASP A 159 28.25 8.31 7.37
C ASP A 159 27.92 9.62 8.10
N GLY A 160 26.97 9.59 9.05
CA GLY A 160 26.58 10.75 9.85
C GLY A 160 25.71 11.77 9.12
N LYS A 161 25.49 11.64 7.81
CA LYS A 161 25.06 12.79 6.98
C LYS A 161 24.04 12.46 5.88
N SER A 162 23.84 11.18 5.54
CA SER A 162 22.92 10.80 4.47
C SER A 162 21.54 10.41 4.99
N VAL A 163 20.51 11.04 4.41
CA VAL A 163 19.10 10.83 4.72
C VAL A 163 18.35 10.40 3.46
N LEU A 164 17.53 9.37 3.56
CA LEU A 164 16.70 8.87 2.48
C LEU A 164 15.21 9.05 2.81
N PHE A 165 14.42 9.45 1.83
CA PHE A 165 12.98 9.29 1.84
C PHE A 165 12.54 8.55 0.57
N VAL A 166 11.68 7.54 0.72
CA VAL A 166 11.09 6.81 -0.40
C VAL A 166 9.58 6.81 -0.28
N GLY A 167 8.90 7.30 -1.31
CA GLY A 167 7.45 7.21 -1.39
C GLY A 167 6.81 8.21 -2.34
N ARG A 168 5.51 8.07 -2.55
CA ARG A 168 4.74 8.99 -3.39
C ARG A 168 4.73 10.41 -2.82
N PHE A 169 4.97 11.41 -3.65
CA PHE A 169 4.95 12.82 -3.24
C PHE A 169 3.51 13.30 -3.10
N THR A 170 2.98 13.14 -1.89
CA THR A 170 1.64 13.57 -1.50
C THR A 170 1.74 14.35 -0.21
N TYR A 171 0.82 15.30 0.03
CA TYR A 171 0.81 16.09 1.26
C TYR A 171 0.83 15.20 2.51
N ARG A 172 0.03 14.12 2.49
CA ARG A 172 -0.09 13.14 3.58
C ARG A 172 1.22 12.45 3.97
N LYS A 173 2.20 12.39 3.07
CA LYS A 173 3.53 11.80 3.32
C LYS A 173 4.50 12.79 3.99
N GLY A 174 4.04 13.99 4.34
CA GLY A 174 4.78 14.91 5.21
C GLY A 174 6.13 15.38 4.67
N ILE A 175 6.34 15.38 3.35
CA ILE A 175 7.63 15.74 2.74
C ILE A 175 7.97 17.21 3.03
N HIS A 176 6.98 18.10 3.13
CA HIS A 176 7.19 19.49 3.54
C HIS A 176 7.79 19.57 4.96
N ILE A 177 7.25 18.80 5.92
CA ILE A 177 7.80 18.70 7.27
C ILE A 177 9.24 18.14 7.24
N LEU A 178 9.50 17.13 6.40
CA LEU A 178 10.83 16.56 6.24
C LEU A 178 11.84 17.61 5.76
N LEU A 179 11.47 18.42 4.76
CA LEU A 179 12.33 19.47 4.21
C LEU A 179 12.60 20.58 5.23
N GLU A 180 11.58 21.01 5.97
CA GLU A 180 11.73 21.99 7.06
C GLU A 180 12.64 21.47 8.17
N ALA A 181 12.47 20.21 8.58
CA ALA A 181 13.33 19.56 9.55
C ALA A 181 14.76 19.42 9.03
N PHE A 182 14.93 19.03 7.77
CA PHE A 182 16.24 18.87 7.14
C PHE A 182 16.99 20.21 7.00
N GLN A 183 16.28 21.33 6.83
CA GLN A 183 16.92 22.65 6.87
C GLN A 183 17.61 22.92 8.20
N LYS A 184 17.02 22.48 9.32
CA LYS A 184 17.65 22.60 10.65
C LYS A 184 18.87 21.69 10.75
N VAL A 185 18.76 20.44 10.27
CA VAL A 185 19.89 19.50 10.23
C VAL A 185 21.06 20.05 9.43
N LYS A 186 20.80 20.65 8.27
CA LYS A 186 21.84 21.27 7.42
C LYS A 186 22.64 22.34 8.17
N ARG A 187 22.03 23.09 9.09
CA ARG A 187 22.72 24.14 9.86
C ARG A 187 23.76 23.55 10.83
N GLU A 188 23.50 22.36 11.35
CA GLU A 188 24.40 21.64 12.26
C GLU A 188 25.39 20.73 11.52
N VAL A 189 24.97 20.19 10.37
CA VAL A 189 25.74 19.25 9.55
C VAL A 189 25.74 19.76 8.11
N GLU A 190 26.72 20.60 7.78
CA GLU A 190 26.77 21.31 6.49
C GLU A 190 26.77 20.38 5.27
N ASN A 191 27.45 19.23 5.39
CA ASN A 191 27.56 18.22 4.35
C ASN A 191 26.42 17.17 4.39
N ALA A 192 25.34 17.43 5.13
CA ALA A 192 24.16 16.58 5.13
C ALA A 192 23.52 16.53 3.74
N HIS A 193 23.06 15.35 3.33
CA HIS A 193 22.41 15.14 2.05
C HIS A 193 21.09 14.37 2.22
N LEU A 194 20.03 14.85 1.56
CA LEU A 194 18.71 14.23 1.54
C LEU A 194 18.36 13.75 0.14
N THR A 195 18.21 12.45 -0.03
CA THR A 195 17.72 11.84 -1.27
C THR A 195 16.23 11.58 -1.16
N LEU A 196 15.43 12.17 -2.05
CA LEU A 196 14.00 11.95 -2.18
C LEU A 196 13.74 11.04 -3.38
N VAL A 197 13.18 9.86 -3.15
CA VAL A 197 12.86 8.89 -4.20
C VAL A 197 11.34 8.79 -4.36
N GLY A 198 10.84 9.16 -5.55
CA GLY A 198 9.43 9.08 -5.91
C GLY A 198 8.93 10.29 -6.69
N SER A 199 7.62 10.30 -6.90
CA SER A 199 6.89 11.34 -7.62
C SER A 199 5.44 11.41 -7.14
N GLY A 200 4.72 12.45 -7.52
CA GLY A 200 3.30 12.63 -7.19
C GLY A 200 2.81 14.05 -7.41
N TYR A 201 1.52 14.30 -7.14
CA TYR A 201 0.91 15.61 -7.37
C TYR A 201 1.56 16.74 -6.54
N PHE A 202 2.26 16.39 -5.45
CA PHE A 202 2.94 17.35 -4.58
C PHE A 202 4.35 17.72 -5.06
N SER A 203 4.80 17.20 -6.21
CA SER A 203 6.20 17.37 -6.67
C SER A 203 6.58 18.84 -6.92
N SER A 204 5.71 19.62 -7.56
CA SER A 204 5.99 21.04 -7.82
C SER A 204 6.16 21.85 -6.53
N ILE A 205 5.41 21.49 -5.47
CA ILE A 205 5.53 22.14 -4.16
C ILE A 205 6.83 21.71 -3.48
N VAL A 206 7.23 20.43 -3.59
CA VAL A 206 8.52 19.95 -3.11
C VAL A 206 9.68 20.70 -3.77
N ASP A 207 9.64 20.87 -5.09
CA ASP A 207 10.66 21.62 -5.84
C ASP A 207 10.75 23.09 -5.40
N LEU A 208 9.60 23.73 -5.16
CA LEU A 208 9.54 25.10 -4.63
C LEU A 208 10.15 25.18 -3.22
N LEU A 209 9.77 24.29 -2.32
CA LEU A 209 10.28 24.26 -0.95
C LEU A 209 11.80 24.05 -0.90
N ILE A 210 12.36 23.17 -1.75
CA ILE A 210 13.81 22.97 -1.84
C ILE A 210 14.52 24.28 -2.19
N LYS A 211 13.98 25.05 -3.14
CA LYS A 211 14.54 26.35 -3.54
C LYS A 211 14.39 27.38 -2.43
N THR A 212 13.18 27.56 -1.88
CA THR A 212 12.90 28.54 -0.82
C THR A 212 13.69 28.28 0.46
N LEU A 213 13.92 27.01 0.81
CA LEU A 213 14.69 26.63 1.99
C LEU A 213 16.21 26.62 1.76
N ASN A 214 16.69 26.99 0.55
CA ASN A 214 18.10 26.96 0.15
C ASN A 214 18.74 25.57 0.29
N LEU A 215 18.03 24.54 -0.13
CA LEU A 215 18.41 23.13 -0.01
C LEU A 215 18.89 22.50 -1.33
N SER A 216 18.90 23.25 -2.45
CA SER A 216 19.18 22.71 -3.79
C SER A 216 20.53 21.99 -3.94
N LYS A 217 21.53 22.32 -3.12
CA LYS A 217 22.84 21.63 -3.12
C LYS A 217 22.85 20.36 -2.25
N ASN A 218 21.91 20.24 -1.32
CA ASN A 218 21.85 19.20 -0.30
C ASN A 218 20.70 18.21 -0.54
N VAL A 219 19.80 18.46 -1.49
CA VAL A 219 18.65 17.61 -1.78
C VAL A 219 18.71 17.12 -3.22
N SER A 220 18.56 15.81 -3.43
CA SER A 220 18.43 15.19 -4.75
C SER A 220 17.11 14.47 -4.90
N ILE A 221 16.45 14.62 -6.04
CA ILE A 221 15.20 13.93 -6.36
C ILE A 221 15.47 12.86 -7.42
N ILE A 222 15.09 11.63 -7.14
CA ILE A 222 15.16 10.51 -8.07
C ILE A 222 13.73 10.05 -8.38
N LYS A 223 13.34 10.14 -9.65
CA LYS A 223 12.02 9.72 -10.15
C LYS A 223 12.11 8.34 -10.79
N ASP A 224 10.99 7.61 -10.80
CA ASP A 224 10.78 6.38 -11.60
C ASP A 224 11.90 5.34 -11.48
N VAL A 225 12.25 5.00 -10.24
CA VAL A 225 13.32 4.05 -9.93
C VAL A 225 12.85 2.62 -10.11
N LYS A 226 13.58 1.84 -10.92
CA LYS A 226 13.37 0.38 -11.04
C LYS A 226 13.61 -0.32 -9.71
N LYS A 227 12.95 -1.45 -9.49
CA LYS A 227 12.98 -2.17 -8.20
C LYS A 227 14.40 -2.49 -7.73
N GLU A 228 15.26 -2.95 -8.64
CA GLU A 228 16.65 -3.34 -8.37
C GLU A 228 17.46 -2.15 -7.88
N LYS A 229 17.32 -0.99 -8.55
CA LYS A 229 18.00 0.24 -8.15
C LYS A 229 17.43 0.80 -6.84
N LEU A 230 16.13 0.62 -6.60
CA LEU A 230 15.51 1.04 -5.34
C LEU A 230 16.06 0.24 -4.16
N ILE A 231 16.24 -1.07 -4.32
CA ILE A 231 16.88 -1.93 -3.32
C ILE A 231 18.32 -1.48 -3.06
N GLU A 232 19.08 -1.16 -4.12
CA GLU A 232 20.43 -0.63 -3.98
C GLU A 232 20.45 0.69 -3.18
N ILE A 233 19.52 1.60 -3.46
CA ILE A 233 19.38 2.88 -2.73
C ILE A 233 19.07 2.61 -1.24
N TYR A 234 18.12 1.71 -0.95
CA TYR A 234 17.82 1.32 0.44
C TYR A 234 19.05 0.73 1.12
N GLN A 235 19.76 -0.18 0.46
CA GLN A 235 20.97 -0.80 1.00
C GLN A 235 22.10 0.22 1.20
N ASN A 236 22.17 1.29 0.38
CA ASN A 236 23.16 2.36 0.46
C ASN A 236 22.81 3.48 1.43
N SER A 237 21.59 3.48 1.98
CA SER A 237 21.14 4.54 2.87
C SER A 237 21.22 4.10 4.34
N HIS A 238 21.70 5.00 5.19
CA HIS A 238 21.84 4.72 6.61
C HIS A 238 20.57 5.03 7.41
N ILE A 239 19.92 6.15 7.07
CA ILE A 239 18.69 6.60 7.72
C ILE A 239 17.61 6.75 6.65
N CYS A 240 16.54 5.97 6.77
CA CYS A 240 15.35 6.13 5.96
C CYS A 240 14.22 6.75 6.80
N PHE A 241 13.75 7.92 6.38
CA PHE A 241 12.61 8.60 6.99
C PHE A 241 11.31 8.15 6.33
N THR A 242 10.34 7.81 7.17
CA THR A 242 8.96 7.64 6.74
C THR A 242 8.09 8.57 7.57
N ILE A 243 7.72 9.70 6.99
CA ILE A 243 6.71 10.57 7.57
C ILE A 243 5.38 10.21 6.92
N ALA A 244 4.37 9.97 7.74
CA ALA A 244 3.00 10.04 7.33
C ALA A 244 2.33 10.91 8.38
N LEU A 245 1.68 12.00 7.97
CA LEU A 245 0.99 12.98 8.83
C LEU A 245 -0.05 12.37 9.82
N ARG A 246 -0.28 11.05 9.75
CA ARG A 246 -1.19 10.28 10.61
C ARG A 246 -0.56 9.02 11.23
N ARG A 247 0.76 8.86 11.14
CA ARG A 247 1.53 7.83 11.85
C ARG A 247 2.57 8.56 12.70
N ILE A 248 2.73 8.11 13.95
CA ILE A 248 3.88 8.46 14.80
C ILE A 248 5.16 8.32 13.97
N LEU A 249 6.08 9.30 14.09
CA LEU A 249 7.38 9.29 13.43
C LEU A 249 8.03 7.91 13.58
N ARG A 250 8.18 7.17 12.48
CA ARG A 250 8.90 5.90 12.47
C ARG A 250 10.21 6.10 11.73
N TYR A 251 11.29 6.04 12.49
CA TYR A 251 12.65 5.95 11.98
C TYR A 251 12.96 4.46 11.76
N SER A 252 13.47 4.13 10.57
CA SER A 252 14.03 2.79 10.33
C SER A 252 15.55 2.92 10.33
N TYR A 253 16.20 2.31 11.34
CA TYR A 253 17.66 2.21 11.42
C TYR A 253 18.10 0.89 10.81
N PHE A 254 19.04 0.95 9.87
CA PHE A 254 19.78 -0.22 9.41
C PHE A 254 20.93 -0.50 10.39
N ARG A 255 20.68 -1.30 11.43
CA ARG A 255 21.73 -1.89 12.28
C ARG A 255 21.82 -3.39 12.05
N SER A 256 22.94 -3.98 12.46
CA SER A 256 23.37 -5.39 12.28
C SER A 256 22.32 -6.50 12.55
N ASN A 257 21.16 -6.20 13.13
CA ASN A 257 20.10 -7.16 13.48
C ASN A 257 18.87 -7.11 12.56
N GLY A 258 19.05 -6.77 11.28
CA GLY A 258 17.95 -6.77 10.30
C GLY A 258 17.04 -5.54 10.37
N PHE A 259 16.09 -5.47 9.43
CA PHE A 259 15.10 -4.40 9.28
C PHE A 259 14.13 -4.37 10.48
N LYS A 260 14.54 -3.82 11.62
CA LYS A 260 13.65 -3.59 12.77
C LYS A 260 12.69 -2.45 12.41
N ASN A 261 11.47 -2.83 11.99
CA ASN A 261 10.40 -2.02 11.41
C ASN A 261 10.50 -1.86 9.90
N ALA A 262 10.10 -2.90 9.15
CA ALA A 262 9.70 -2.76 7.76
C ALA A 262 8.55 -1.74 7.68
N CYS A 263 8.88 -0.48 7.42
CA CYS A 263 7.87 0.52 7.11
C CYS A 263 7.35 0.22 5.70
N ASN A 264 6.13 -0.31 5.64
CA ASN A 264 5.40 -0.55 4.40
C ASN A 264 5.24 0.77 3.63
N CYS A 265 6.14 1.02 2.68
CA CYS A 265 6.05 2.02 1.63
C CYS A 265 5.55 1.33 0.35
N PHE A 266 4.31 0.85 0.39
CA PHE A 266 3.52 0.52 -0.79
C PHE A 266 2.17 1.24 -0.65
#